data_AF-A0A2D9DLV7-F1
#
_entry.id   AF-A0A2D9DLV7-F1
#
_cell.length_a   1.000
_cell.length_b   1.000
_cell.length_c   1.000
_cell.angle_alpha   90.00
_cell.angle_beta   90.00
_cell.angle_gamma   90.00
#
_symmetry.space_group_name_H-M   'P 1'
#
loop_
_entity.id
_entity.type
_entity.pdbx_description
1 polymer ?
#
loop_
_entity_poly.entity_id
_entity_poly.type
_entity_poly.pdbx_seq_one_letter_code
_entity_poly.pdbx_strand_id
1 'polypeptide(L)'
;MYITITAQKVQGNYAQSAADFVDYLEKENEGKPLPELEHFFDQQHDEITANEVIREIDDNTAKLKNKEPKFYSITLNPSGRELKSIEDSPEALKRYTREAMKEYARAFHREIDGRPVAITDIKYYAKVERQRTFKGTDKQVRENQLYATKILELKNDIRSINRGELVGNTKTLQKEIQR
;
A
#
# COMPACT_ATOMS: atom_id res chain seq x y z
N MET A 1 9.70 11.41 -0.09
CA MET A 1 9.48 9.96 -0.26
C MET A 1 9.34 9.26 1.09
N TYR A 2 8.37 8.35 1.24
CA TYR A 2 8.26 7.44 2.38
C TYR A 2 8.26 5.98 1.90
N ILE A 3 9.11 5.13 2.48
CA ILE A 3 9.32 3.74 2.07
C ILE A 3 9.16 2.82 3.27
N THR A 4 8.46 1.70 3.09
CA THR A 4 8.39 0.63 4.10
C THR A 4 8.72 -0.71 3.48
N ILE A 5 9.37 -1.58 4.25
CA ILE A 5 9.56 -2.99 3.91
C ILE A 5 9.04 -3.80 5.09
N THR A 6 8.07 -4.67 4.84
CA THR A 6 7.43 -5.46 5.88
C THR A 6 7.40 -6.91 5.46
N ALA A 7 7.99 -7.80 6.26
CA ALA A 7 7.78 -9.23 6.08
C ALA A 7 6.28 -9.53 6.19
N GLN A 8 5.75 -10.45 5.37
CA GLN A 8 4.40 -10.99 5.56
C GLN A 8 4.20 -11.30 7.05
N LYS A 9 3.13 -10.80 7.67
CA LYS A 9 2.82 -11.06 9.08
C LYS A 9 1.53 -11.85 9.19
N VAL A 10 1.50 -12.78 10.13
CA VAL A 10 0.26 -13.44 10.58
C VAL A 10 0.28 -13.53 12.10
N GLN A 11 -0.90 -13.50 12.72
CA GLN A 11 -1.03 -13.94 14.12
C GLN A 11 -0.84 -15.48 14.15
N GLY A 12 0.39 -15.94 14.38
CA GLY A 12 0.74 -17.38 14.40
C GLY A 12 1.60 -17.81 13.22
N ASN A 13 1.15 -18.81 12.45
CA ASN A 13 1.86 -19.34 11.27
C ASN A 13 1.69 -18.43 10.06
N TYR A 14 2.69 -18.35 9.18
CA TYR A 14 2.55 -17.59 7.93
C TYR A 14 1.53 -18.24 6.99
N ALA A 15 0.70 -17.42 6.34
CA ALA A 15 -0.19 -17.88 5.29
C ALA A 15 0.69 -18.42 4.14
N GLN A 16 0.33 -19.59 3.62
CA GLN A 16 1.16 -20.28 2.63
C GLN A 16 0.99 -19.70 1.22
N SER A 17 0.08 -18.75 1.04
CA SER A 17 -0.21 -18.12 -0.24
C SER A 17 -0.12 -16.60 -0.16
N ALA A 18 0.21 -15.98 -1.29
CA ALA A 18 0.11 -14.54 -1.51
C ALA A 18 -1.33 -14.07 -1.83
N ALA A 19 -2.29 -14.98 -2.02
CA ALA A 19 -3.66 -14.68 -2.45
C ALA A 19 -4.33 -13.55 -1.67
N ASP A 20 -4.41 -13.63 -0.34
CA ASP A 20 -5.06 -12.60 0.49
C ASP A 20 -4.47 -11.19 0.28
N PHE A 21 -3.16 -11.12 0.03
CA PHE A 21 -2.48 -9.84 -0.21
C PHE A 21 -2.68 -9.36 -1.64
N VAL A 22 -2.65 -10.25 -2.61
CA VAL A 22 -2.95 -9.92 -4.02
C VAL A 22 -4.40 -9.45 -4.16
N ASP A 23 -5.35 -10.13 -3.52
CA ASP A 23 -6.77 -9.73 -3.48
C ASP A 23 -6.93 -8.34 -2.87
N TYR A 24 -6.18 -8.03 -1.81
CA TYR A 24 -6.16 -6.69 -1.24
C TYR A 24 -5.66 -5.65 -2.25
N LEU A 25 -4.66 -5.95 -3.08
CA LEU A 25 -4.18 -5.02 -4.13
C LEU A 25 -5.14 -4.93 -5.33
N GLU A 26 -6.03 -5.91 -5.52
CA GLU A 26 -7.09 -5.91 -6.55
C GLU A 26 -8.29 -5.02 -6.19
N LYS A 27 -8.42 -4.54 -4.96
CA LYS A 27 -9.56 -3.71 -4.52
C LYS A 27 -9.86 -2.50 -5.41
N GLU A 28 -8.86 -1.87 -6.02
CA GLU A 28 -9.06 -0.71 -6.90
C GLU A 28 -9.59 -1.09 -8.30
N ASN A 29 -9.55 -2.38 -8.64
CA ASN A 29 -10.10 -2.92 -9.89
C ASN A 29 -11.57 -3.35 -9.74
N GLU A 30 -12.11 -3.44 -8.52
CA GLU A 30 -13.49 -3.84 -8.28
C GLU A 30 -14.48 -2.89 -9.00
N GLY A 31 -15.34 -3.46 -9.83
CA GLY A 31 -16.38 -2.72 -10.56
C GLY A 31 -15.88 -1.92 -11.78
N LYS A 32 -14.60 -1.98 -12.12
CA LYS A 32 -14.06 -1.34 -13.33
C LYS A 32 -14.20 -2.24 -14.56
N PRO A 33 -14.42 -1.67 -15.76
CA PRO A 33 -14.38 -2.43 -17.01
C PRO A 33 -12.95 -2.86 -17.36
N LEU A 34 -12.81 -3.92 -18.17
CA LEU A 34 -11.50 -4.47 -18.60
C LEU A 34 -10.47 -3.42 -19.05
N PRO A 35 -10.81 -2.38 -19.85
CA PRO A 35 -9.84 -1.39 -20.30
C PRO A 35 -9.32 -0.45 -19.20
N GLU A 36 -9.96 -0.43 -18.03
CA GLU A 36 -9.62 0.44 -16.90
C GLU A 36 -8.96 -0.33 -15.74
N LEU A 37 -8.76 -1.64 -15.91
CA LEU A 37 -8.07 -2.45 -14.91
C LEU A 37 -6.60 -2.10 -14.86
N GLU A 38 -6.08 -1.82 -13.67
CA GLU A 38 -4.65 -1.74 -13.46
C GLU A 38 -4.10 -3.15 -13.29
N HIS A 39 -3.15 -3.54 -14.12
CA HIS A 39 -2.47 -4.83 -14.03
C HIS A 39 -1.25 -4.76 -13.10
N PHE A 40 -0.81 -5.93 -12.65
CA PHE A 40 0.51 -6.02 -12.00
C PHE A 40 1.62 -5.88 -13.05
N PHE A 41 2.77 -5.43 -12.60
CA PHE A 41 3.97 -5.32 -13.40
C PHE A 41 5.19 -5.85 -12.65
N ASP A 42 6.22 -6.23 -13.39
CA ASP A 42 7.53 -6.63 -12.86
C ASP A 42 8.65 -5.81 -13.51
N GLN A 43 9.87 -6.34 -13.49
CA GLN A 43 11.04 -5.68 -14.07
C GLN A 43 10.93 -5.47 -15.59
N GLN A 44 10.16 -6.31 -16.30
CA GLN A 44 10.15 -6.43 -17.77
C GLN A 44 8.74 -6.35 -18.39
N HIS A 45 7.70 -6.75 -17.67
CA HIS A 45 6.33 -6.86 -18.15
C HIS A 45 5.40 -5.93 -17.37
N ASP A 46 4.35 -5.43 -18.04
CA ASP A 46 3.38 -4.46 -17.49
C ASP A 46 1.95 -4.98 -17.33
N GLU A 47 1.65 -6.18 -17.87
CA GLU A 47 0.28 -6.73 -17.97
C GLU A 47 0.20 -8.13 -17.34
N ILE A 48 0.49 -8.22 -16.04
CA ILE A 48 0.51 -9.48 -15.29
C ILE A 48 -0.80 -9.63 -14.52
N THR A 49 -1.42 -10.80 -14.60
CA THR A 49 -2.71 -11.06 -13.93
C THR A 49 -2.52 -11.41 -12.46
N ALA A 50 -3.52 -11.13 -11.62
CA ALA A 50 -3.50 -11.50 -10.21
C ALA A 50 -3.23 -13.01 -9.99
N ASN A 51 -3.89 -13.87 -10.77
CA ASN A 51 -3.71 -15.32 -10.69
C ASN A 51 -2.27 -15.76 -11.01
N GLU A 52 -1.64 -15.10 -11.99
CA GLU A 52 -0.25 -15.36 -12.34
C GLU A 52 0.71 -14.92 -11.22
N VAL A 53 0.49 -13.75 -10.63
CA VAL A 53 1.25 -13.28 -9.45
C VAL A 53 1.16 -14.28 -8.30
N ILE A 54 -0.05 -14.72 -7.96
CA ILE A 54 -0.26 -15.69 -6.86
C ILE A 54 0.51 -16.97 -7.15
N ARG A 55 0.29 -17.58 -8.33
CA ARG A 55 0.93 -18.83 -8.72
C ARG A 55 2.45 -18.71 -8.65
N GLU A 56 3.03 -17.67 -9.24
CA GLU A 56 4.49 -17.57 -9.35
C GLU A 56 5.18 -17.25 -8.01
N ILE A 57 4.52 -16.51 -7.10
CA ILE A 57 5.04 -16.28 -5.75
C ILE A 57 4.90 -17.54 -4.89
N ASP A 58 3.76 -18.23 -4.96
CA ASP A 58 3.51 -19.45 -4.18
C ASP A 58 4.47 -20.58 -4.62
N ASP A 59 4.66 -20.76 -5.93
CA ASP A 59 5.62 -21.73 -6.48
C ASP A 59 7.06 -21.42 -6.05
N ASN A 60 7.46 -20.14 -6.07
CA ASN A 60 8.79 -19.70 -5.64
C ASN A 60 9.04 -19.94 -4.14
N THR A 61 7.98 -20.06 -3.33
CA THR A 61 8.05 -20.15 -1.86
C THR A 61 7.56 -21.48 -1.29
N ALA A 62 7.20 -22.43 -2.17
CA ALA A 62 6.64 -23.74 -1.83
C ALA A 62 7.52 -24.59 -0.91
N LYS A 63 8.84 -24.37 -0.94
CA LYS A 63 9.82 -25.09 -0.09
C LYS A 63 10.11 -24.42 1.26
N LEU A 64 9.60 -23.21 1.49
CA LEU A 64 9.78 -22.50 2.75
C LEU A 64 8.91 -23.12 3.85
N LYS A 65 9.39 -23.12 5.10
CA LYS A 65 8.61 -23.61 6.24
C LYS A 65 7.51 -22.62 6.64
N ASN A 66 6.53 -23.08 7.41
CA ASN A 66 5.41 -22.26 7.89
C ASN A 66 5.82 -21.15 8.86
N LYS A 67 7.06 -21.20 9.37
CA LYS A 67 7.67 -20.21 10.26
C LYS A 67 8.57 -19.20 9.54
N GLU A 68 8.59 -19.24 8.21
CA GLU A 68 9.33 -18.31 7.36
C GLU A 68 8.34 -17.46 6.56
N PRO A 69 8.56 -16.14 6.44
CA PRO A 69 7.71 -15.29 5.63
C PRO A 69 7.79 -15.72 4.17
N LYS A 70 6.64 -15.79 3.48
CA LYS A 70 6.61 -16.17 2.06
C LYS A 70 7.00 -15.02 1.16
N PHE A 71 6.65 -13.80 1.52
CA PHE A 71 7.02 -12.60 0.78
C PHE A 71 7.31 -11.42 1.72
N TYR A 72 7.89 -10.39 1.14
CA TYR A 72 8.05 -9.07 1.76
C TYR A 72 7.24 -8.07 0.95
N SER A 73 6.44 -7.26 1.63
CA SER A 73 5.74 -6.14 1.00
C SER A 73 6.60 -4.89 1.09
N ILE A 74 6.72 -4.19 -0.04
CA ILE A 74 7.40 -2.90 -0.13
C ILE A 74 6.35 -1.86 -0.52
N THR A 75 6.30 -0.74 0.20
CA THR A 75 5.48 0.40 -0.22
C THR A 75 6.38 1.57 -0.55
N LEU A 76 6.21 2.13 -1.75
CA LEU A 76 6.86 3.34 -2.20
C LEU A 76 5.80 4.44 -2.23
N ASN A 77 5.92 5.42 -1.34
CA ASN A 77 4.93 6.49 -1.19
C ASN A 77 5.59 7.84 -1.49
N PRO A 78 5.55 8.28 -2.76
CA PRO A 78 5.97 9.63 -3.10
C PRO A 78 5.07 10.64 -2.37
N SER A 79 5.67 11.74 -1.93
CA SER A 79 4.95 12.89 -1.41
C SER A 79 4.16 13.58 -2.51
N GLY A 80 3.15 14.38 -2.15
CA GLY A 80 2.39 15.15 -3.14
C GLY A 80 3.24 16.13 -3.98
N ARG A 81 4.41 16.55 -3.49
CA ARG A 81 5.37 17.34 -4.29
C ARG A 81 6.07 16.49 -5.35
N GLU A 82 6.51 15.29 -4.98
CA GLU A 82 7.17 14.35 -5.90
C GLU A 82 6.18 13.87 -6.97
N LEU A 83 4.94 13.56 -6.61
CA LEU A 83 3.90 13.20 -7.57
C LEU A 83 3.61 14.30 -8.59
N LYS A 84 3.50 15.56 -8.14
CA LYS A 84 3.32 16.71 -9.03
C LYS A 84 4.47 16.87 -10.03
N SER A 85 5.71 16.55 -9.61
CA SER A 85 6.87 16.66 -10.50
C SER A 85 6.90 15.64 -11.63
N ILE A 86 6.09 14.57 -11.52
CA ILE A 86 5.91 13.55 -12.54
C ILE A 86 4.49 13.55 -13.12
N GLU A 87 3.73 14.63 -12.88
CA GLU A 87 2.34 14.79 -13.36
C GLU A 87 1.42 13.62 -12.98
N ASP A 88 1.67 13.02 -11.81
CA ASP A 88 0.93 11.84 -11.36
C ASP A 88 0.96 10.67 -12.39
N SER A 89 2.00 10.59 -13.24
CA SER A 89 2.12 9.55 -14.28
C SER A 89 2.31 8.15 -13.68
N PRO A 90 1.46 7.18 -14.03
CA PRO A 90 1.63 5.79 -13.59
C PRO A 90 2.88 5.17 -14.21
N GLU A 91 3.24 5.50 -15.45
CA GLU A 91 4.45 5.01 -16.11
C GLU A 91 5.71 5.51 -15.40
N ALA A 92 5.73 6.77 -14.97
CA ALA A 92 6.84 7.30 -14.18
C ALA A 92 6.98 6.57 -12.83
N LEU A 93 5.87 6.20 -12.18
CA LEU A 93 5.88 5.40 -10.96
C LEU A 93 6.37 3.97 -11.20
N LYS A 94 5.94 3.31 -12.30
CA LYS A 94 6.45 1.99 -12.70
C LYS A 94 7.96 2.04 -12.95
N ARG A 95 8.43 3.06 -13.68
CA ARG A 95 9.86 3.29 -13.94
C ARG A 95 10.66 3.50 -12.66
N TYR A 96 10.18 4.36 -11.77
CA TYR A 96 10.82 4.59 -10.47
C TYR A 96 10.90 3.30 -9.66
N THR A 97 9.81 2.52 -9.64
CA THR A 97 9.76 1.24 -8.92
C THR A 97 10.81 0.24 -9.46
N ARG A 98 10.96 0.15 -10.78
CA ARG A 98 12.00 -0.69 -11.42
C ARG A 98 13.41 -0.26 -11.02
N GLU A 99 13.71 1.03 -10.96
CA GLU A 99 15.02 1.51 -10.50
C GLU A 99 15.21 1.27 -8.98
N ALA A 100 14.17 1.50 -8.18
CA ALA A 100 14.20 1.24 -6.74
C ALA A 100 14.47 -0.25 -6.44
N MET A 101 13.89 -1.17 -7.22
CA MET A 101 14.13 -2.60 -7.07
C MET A 101 15.56 -3.03 -7.46
N LYS A 102 16.20 -2.35 -8.42
CA LYS A 102 17.63 -2.56 -8.70
C LYS A 102 18.51 -2.17 -7.50
N GLU A 103 18.22 -1.04 -6.86
CA GLU A 103 18.95 -0.63 -5.65
C GLU A 103 18.65 -1.56 -4.48
N TYR A 104 17.39 -2.01 -4.34
CA TYR A 104 17.02 -3.02 -3.35
C TYR A 104 17.82 -4.32 -3.52
N ALA A 105 17.99 -4.80 -4.75
CA ALA A 105 18.80 -5.98 -5.04
C ALA A 105 20.27 -5.81 -4.61
N ARG A 106 20.87 -4.65 -4.91
CA ARG A 106 22.24 -4.34 -4.51
C ARG A 106 22.43 -4.24 -3.00
N ALA A 107 21.39 -3.81 -2.28
CA ALA A 107 21.42 -3.65 -0.83
C ALA A 107 21.41 -4.98 -0.04
N PHE A 108 21.30 -6.14 -0.70
CA PHE A 108 21.43 -7.43 -0.01
C PHE A 108 22.84 -7.67 0.55
N HIS A 109 23.86 -6.98 0.02
CA HIS A 109 25.27 -7.15 0.44
C HIS A 109 25.69 -8.63 0.54
N ARG A 110 25.22 -9.43 -0.42
CA ARG A 110 25.45 -10.87 -0.52
C ARG A 110 25.88 -11.21 -1.94
N GLU A 111 26.52 -12.37 -2.06
CA GLU A 111 26.89 -12.95 -3.34
C GLU A 111 26.12 -14.25 -3.59
N ILE A 112 25.79 -14.48 -4.85
CA ILE A 112 25.27 -15.74 -5.38
C ILE A 112 26.27 -16.17 -6.44
N ASP A 113 26.87 -17.34 -6.29
CA ASP A 113 27.87 -17.87 -7.22
C ASP A 113 29.03 -16.91 -7.53
N GLY A 114 29.50 -16.18 -6.50
CA GLY A 114 30.64 -15.25 -6.61
C GLY A 114 30.34 -13.94 -7.34
N ARG A 115 29.06 -13.62 -7.60
CA ARG A 115 28.64 -12.30 -8.10
C ARG A 115 27.64 -11.63 -7.13
N PRO A 116 27.58 -10.29 -7.09
CA PRO A 116 26.57 -9.58 -6.34
C PRO A 116 25.14 -9.96 -6.77
N VAL A 117 24.20 -9.90 -5.83
CA VAL A 117 22.77 -10.04 -6.12
C VAL A 117 22.34 -8.96 -7.12
N ALA A 118 21.65 -9.39 -8.17
CA ALA A 118 21.09 -8.55 -9.21
C ALA A 118 19.56 -8.62 -9.18
N ILE A 119 18.91 -7.70 -9.90
CA ILE A 119 17.44 -7.68 -9.97
C ILE A 119 16.85 -8.97 -10.56
N THR A 120 17.60 -9.65 -11.43
CA THR A 120 17.21 -10.94 -12.01
C THR A 120 17.15 -12.07 -11.00
N ASP A 121 17.74 -11.90 -9.81
CA ASP A 121 17.69 -12.88 -8.71
C ASP A 121 16.47 -12.66 -7.79
N ILE A 122 15.69 -11.60 -8.03
CA ILE A 122 14.53 -11.24 -7.21
C ILE A 122 13.26 -11.40 -8.03
N LYS A 123 12.39 -12.32 -7.57
CA LYS A 123 11.01 -12.40 -8.04
C LYS A 123 10.18 -11.36 -7.30
N TYR A 124 9.66 -10.36 -8.01
CA TYR A 124 8.75 -9.37 -7.46
C TYR A 124 7.65 -9.01 -8.44
N TYR A 125 6.52 -8.58 -7.89
CA TYR A 125 5.42 -7.96 -8.62
C TYR A 125 5.02 -6.70 -7.89
N ALA A 126 4.58 -5.71 -8.65
CA ALA A 126 4.15 -4.43 -8.13
C ALA A 126 2.85 -4.00 -8.83
N LYS A 127 2.12 -3.10 -8.17
CA LYS A 127 0.91 -2.50 -8.70
C LYS A 127 0.86 -1.04 -8.28
N VAL A 128 0.40 -0.17 -9.17
CA VAL A 128 0.22 1.26 -8.86
C VAL A 128 -1.15 1.43 -8.21
N GLU A 129 -1.17 1.90 -6.96
CA GLU A 129 -2.42 2.28 -6.26
C GLU A 129 -2.58 3.80 -6.27
N ARG A 130 -3.80 4.28 -6.49
CA ARG A 130 -4.14 5.72 -6.49
C ARG A 130 -4.78 6.18 -5.20
N GLN A 131 -5.41 5.28 -4.46
CA GLN A 131 -6.19 5.58 -3.28
C GLN A 131 -5.80 4.66 -2.12
N ARG A 132 -5.48 5.28 -0.98
CA ARG A 132 -5.41 4.53 0.27
C ARG A 132 -6.82 4.23 0.77
N THR A 133 -7.33 3.07 0.42
CA THR A 133 -8.50 2.50 1.09
C THR A 133 -8.02 1.78 2.35
N PHE A 134 -8.60 2.17 3.49
CA PHE A 134 -8.39 1.49 4.76
C PHE A 134 -9.63 0.65 5.08
N LYS A 135 -9.44 -0.60 5.49
CA LYS A 135 -10.50 -1.40 6.09
C LYS A 135 -10.83 -0.81 7.47
N GLY A 136 -12.10 -0.81 7.87
CA GLY A 136 -12.52 -0.24 9.16
C GLY A 136 -11.82 -0.83 10.39
N THR A 137 -11.24 -2.03 10.26
CA THR A 137 -10.48 -2.72 11.30
C THR A 137 -8.98 -2.46 11.27
N ASP A 138 -8.47 -1.76 10.25
CA ASP A 138 -7.05 -1.47 10.13
C ASP A 138 -6.57 -0.66 11.33
N LYS A 139 -5.35 -0.97 11.79
CA LYS A 139 -4.77 -0.31 12.96
C LYS A 139 -4.75 1.22 12.80
N GLN A 140 -4.48 1.72 11.59
CA GLN A 140 -4.50 3.15 11.28
C GLN A 140 -5.91 3.76 11.40
N VAL A 141 -6.96 3.00 11.08
CA VAL A 141 -8.36 3.44 11.26
C VAL A 141 -8.73 3.43 12.74
N ARG A 142 -8.34 2.38 13.47
CA ARG A 142 -8.56 2.28 14.92
C ARG A 142 -7.84 3.37 15.70
N GLU A 143 -6.59 3.65 15.36
CA GLU A 143 -5.81 4.73 15.98
C GLU A 143 -6.38 6.11 15.62
N ASN A 144 -6.87 6.28 14.39
CA ASN A 144 -7.56 7.51 13.97
C ASN A 144 -8.97 7.66 14.53
N GLN A 145 -9.54 6.62 15.14
CA GLN A 145 -10.92 6.63 15.63
C GLN A 145 -11.13 7.66 16.74
N LEU A 146 -10.11 7.90 17.58
CA LEU A 146 -10.15 8.96 18.60
C LEU A 146 -10.33 10.35 17.97
N TYR A 147 -9.60 10.64 16.90
CA TYR A 147 -9.73 11.90 16.17
C TYR A 147 -11.08 12.00 15.45
N ALA A 148 -11.56 10.89 14.86
CA ALA A 148 -12.87 10.85 14.21
C ALA A 148 -14.02 11.13 15.20
N THR A 149 -13.96 10.55 16.40
CA THR A 149 -14.94 10.82 17.47
C THR A 149 -14.89 12.29 17.89
N LYS A 150 -13.69 12.85 18.11
CA LYS A 150 -13.55 14.27 18.47
C LYS A 150 -14.12 15.21 17.39
N ILE A 151 -13.87 14.91 16.11
CA ILE A 151 -14.44 15.69 14.99
C ILE A 151 -15.97 15.58 14.97
N LEU A 152 -16.54 14.40 15.27
CA LEU A 152 -17.98 14.21 15.32
C LEU A 152 -18.63 15.01 16.46
N GLU A 153 -18.01 15.04 17.64
CA GLU A 153 -18.46 15.85 18.78
C GLU A 153 -18.46 17.34 18.42
N LEU A 154 -17.36 17.86 17.87
CA LEU A 154 -17.27 19.25 17.42
C LEU A 154 -18.34 19.60 16.37
N LYS A 155 -18.67 18.68 15.46
CA LYS A 155 -19.76 18.85 14.48
C LYS A 155 -21.15 18.86 15.13
N ASN A 156 -21.35 18.09 16.19
CA ASN A 156 -22.60 18.09 16.96
C ASN A 156 -22.76 19.42 17.71
N ASP A 157 -21.71 19.91 18.35
CA ASP A 157 -21.72 21.20 19.05
C ASP A 157 -22.01 22.35 18.10
N ILE A 158 -21.39 22.37 16.91
CA ILE A 158 -21.71 23.35 15.87
C ILE A 158 -23.20 23.30 15.49
N ARG A 159 -23.78 22.10 15.34
CA ARG A 159 -25.21 21.95 15.04
C ARG A 159 -26.09 22.47 16.17
N SER A 160 -25.77 22.17 17.42
CA SER A 160 -26.52 22.63 18.59
C SER A 160 -26.42 24.15 18.78
N ILE A 161 -25.25 24.74 18.51
CA ILE A 161 -25.07 26.21 18.53
C ILE A 161 -25.93 26.86 17.45
N ASN A 162 -25.93 26.31 16.23
CA ASN A 162 -26.77 26.83 15.14
C ASN A 162 -28.27 26.71 15.44
N ARG A 163 -28.68 25.74 16.26
CA ARG A 163 -30.06 25.60 16.75
C ARG A 163 -30.38 26.47 17.97
N GLY A 164 -29.40 27.19 18.51
CA GLY A 164 -29.57 28.02 19.72
C GLY A 164 -29.65 27.23 21.04
N GLU A 165 -29.36 25.93 21.00
CA GLU A 165 -29.39 25.03 22.17
C GLU A 165 -28.10 25.13 23.00
N LEU A 166 -27.03 25.64 22.40
CA LEU A 166 -25.72 25.82 23.00
C LEU A 166 -25.16 27.19 22.63
N VAL A 167 -24.45 27.84 23.55
CA VAL A 167 -23.76 29.11 23.30
C VAL A 167 -22.29 28.82 23.00
N GLY A 168 -21.80 29.22 21.84
CA GLY A 168 -20.41 29.00 21.46
C GLY A 168 -20.01 29.65 20.14
N ASN A 169 -18.71 29.62 19.83
CA ASN A 169 -18.16 30.19 18.60
C ASN A 169 -17.90 29.10 17.55
N THR A 170 -18.78 29.02 16.56
CA THR A 170 -18.69 28.02 15.48
C THR A 170 -17.42 28.16 14.63
N LYS A 171 -16.87 29.37 14.45
CA LYS A 171 -15.62 29.58 13.71
C LYS A 171 -14.41 28.98 14.42
N THR A 172 -14.40 29.00 15.75
CA THR A 172 -13.33 28.39 16.56
C THR A 172 -13.37 26.87 16.47
N LEU A 173 -14.56 26.27 16.61
CA LEU A 173 -14.76 24.82 16.49
C LEU A 173 -14.42 24.31 15.08
N GLN A 174 -14.76 25.08 14.04
CA GLN A 174 -14.37 24.76 12.66
C GLN A 174 -12.84 24.77 12.45
N LYS A 175 -12.13 25.71 13.08
CA LYS A 175 -10.66 25.72 13.06
C LYS A 175 -10.07 24.51 13.77
N GLU A 176 -10.69 24.03 14.85
CA GLU A 176 -10.23 22.84 15.57
C GLU A 176 -10.47 21.54 14.81
N ILE A 177 -11.53 21.45 13.99
CA ILE A 177 -11.76 20.33 13.06
C ILE A 177 -10.70 20.27 11.94
N GLN A 178 -10.19 21.43 11.51
CA GLN A 178 -9.21 21.53 10.42
C GLN A 178 -7.76 21.36 10.87
N ARG A 179 -7.53 21.20 12.19
CA ARG A 179 -6.21 21.15 12.81
C ARG A 179 -5.77 19.71 13.03
#